data_AF-F7Y2R9-F1
#
_entry.id   AF-F7Y2R9-F1
#
_cell.length_a   1.000
_cell.length_b   1.000
_cell.length_c   1.000
_cell.angle_alpha   90.00
_cell.angle_beta   90.00
_cell.angle_gamma   90.00
#
_symmetry.space_group_name_H-M   'P 1'
#
loop_
_entity.id
_entity.type
_entity.pdbx_description
1 polymer ?
#
loop_
_entity_poly.entity_id
_entity_poly.type
_entity_poly.pdbx_seq_one_letter_code
_entity_poly.pdbx_strand_id
1 'polypeptide(L)'
;MPAPIWNATSTFVFAHLGSRIIDLDRRRQVKVTRLSRGDLPDWIACASDLSSLTVAEAKGCHDNGGPAKALNRAWAQAGRIDITAGGRKITVKRIAVATRWGMAARNPTDAHLSVRDPIDEGEPIKPEEKDALFIGLLRLHIANLIKSLGHAELASALRGLTHQPFARRLQGDLQRARALLDATLVRELEKATTMGGLIGGIVTRAGPVADTDVAPADQEALARLNLRPVFVGIERDLIRAAIDAELQTVRMRLTQIGGPDDFSRPDRAGGWIIPIGEERRIRGGN
;
A
#
# COMPACT_ATOMS: atom_id res chain seq x y z
N MET A 1 3.49 -31.10 8.19
CA MET A 1 4.40 -30.18 7.46
C MET A 1 3.80 -28.79 7.50
N PRO A 2 4.47 -27.77 8.06
CA PRO A 2 4.00 -26.40 7.92
C PRO A 2 4.26 -25.94 6.48
N ALA A 3 3.21 -25.50 5.78
CA ALA A 3 3.35 -24.85 4.49
C ALA A 3 4.19 -23.56 4.65
N PRO A 4 5.03 -23.21 3.67
CA PRO A 4 5.84 -22.00 3.76
C PRO A 4 4.93 -20.78 3.86
N ILE A 5 5.07 -20.08 4.97
CA ILE A 5 4.45 -18.78 5.21
C ILE A 5 5.17 -17.81 4.26
N TRP A 6 4.45 -17.31 3.26
CA TRP A 6 4.92 -16.40 2.21
C TRP A 6 5.88 -17.03 1.20
N ASN A 7 5.35 -17.35 0.02
CA ASN A 7 6.18 -17.21 -1.17
C ASN A 7 6.53 -15.72 -1.27
N ALA A 8 7.79 -15.38 -1.04
CA ALA A 8 8.31 -14.02 -1.16
C ALA A 8 8.09 -13.39 -2.56
N THR A 9 7.51 -14.12 -3.51
CA THR A 9 7.21 -13.74 -4.89
C THR A 9 5.82 -13.11 -5.10
N SER A 10 4.96 -13.02 -4.08
CA SER A 10 3.61 -12.44 -4.23
C SER A 10 3.61 -10.91 -4.04
N THR A 11 3.12 -10.18 -5.04
CA THR A 11 2.90 -8.72 -5.04
C THR A 11 1.69 -8.38 -4.16
N PHE A 12 1.86 -7.54 -3.12
CA PHE A 12 0.77 -7.19 -2.20
C PHE A 12 0.49 -5.69 -2.19
N VAL A 13 -0.77 -5.33 -2.43
CA VAL A 13 -1.27 -3.95 -2.37
C VAL A 13 -1.89 -3.72 -0.99
N PHE A 14 -1.51 -2.64 -0.30
CA PHE A 14 -1.94 -2.38 1.09
C PHE A 14 -2.75 -1.09 1.24
N ALA A 15 -3.85 -1.13 1.99
CA ALA A 15 -4.58 0.05 2.42
C ALA A 15 -4.65 0.15 3.95
N HIS A 16 -4.27 1.32 4.49
CA HIS A 16 -4.51 1.67 5.88
C HIS A 16 -5.94 2.15 6.10
N LEU A 17 -6.53 1.74 7.24
CA LEU A 17 -7.93 2.01 7.54
C LEU A 17 -8.06 3.13 8.56
N GLY A 18 -8.53 4.31 8.13
CA GLY A 18 -8.71 5.48 8.99
C GLY A 18 -10.16 5.90 9.25
N SER A 19 -11.16 5.29 8.60
CA SER A 19 -12.56 5.74 8.61
C SER A 19 -13.57 4.63 8.95
N ARG A 20 -14.80 5.03 9.34
CA ARG A 20 -15.90 4.11 9.74
C ARG A 20 -16.31 3.12 8.64
N ILE A 21 -16.28 3.54 7.38
CA ILE A 21 -16.54 2.74 6.18
C ILE A 21 -15.55 3.21 5.13
N ILE A 22 -14.97 2.27 4.39
CA ILE A 22 -14.07 2.56 3.29
C ILE A 22 -14.69 1.94 2.04
N ASP A 23 -15.27 2.79 1.19
CA ASP A 23 -15.75 2.37 -0.12
C ASP A 23 -14.52 2.03 -0.98
N LEU A 24 -14.55 0.86 -1.62
CA LEU A 24 -13.56 0.41 -2.63
C LEU A 24 -14.13 0.62 -4.04
N ASP A 25 -15.42 0.28 -4.22
CA ASP A 25 -16.25 0.73 -5.33
C ASP A 25 -17.70 0.83 -4.83
N ARG A 26 -18.17 2.05 -4.61
CA ARG A 26 -19.53 2.31 -4.11
C ARG A 26 -20.63 1.87 -5.08
N ARG A 27 -20.40 1.85 -6.40
CA ARG A 27 -21.40 1.42 -7.41
C ARG A 27 -21.65 -0.08 -7.31
N ARG A 28 -20.59 -0.85 -7.07
CA ARG A 28 -20.65 -2.31 -6.89
C ARG A 28 -20.83 -2.72 -5.43
N GLN A 29 -21.03 -1.75 -4.53
CA GLN A 29 -21.16 -1.95 -3.09
C GLN A 29 -20.01 -2.76 -2.50
N VAL A 30 -18.80 -2.56 -3.04
CA VAL A 30 -17.57 -3.16 -2.51
C VAL A 30 -16.99 -2.20 -1.49
N LYS A 31 -16.93 -2.64 -0.23
CA LYS A 31 -16.50 -1.78 0.89
C LYS A 31 -15.95 -2.58 2.06
N VAL A 32 -15.17 -1.89 2.87
CA VAL A 32 -14.79 -2.32 4.22
C VAL A 32 -15.86 -1.83 5.19
N THR A 33 -16.51 -2.77 5.86
CA THR A 33 -17.57 -2.51 6.84
C THR A 33 -17.03 -2.71 8.24
N ARG A 34 -17.14 -1.70 9.09
CA ARG A 34 -16.80 -1.81 10.51
C ARG A 34 -17.94 -2.50 11.27
N LEU A 35 -17.60 -3.56 12.00
CA LEU A 35 -18.53 -4.35 12.81
C LEU A 35 -18.63 -3.84 14.25
N SER A 36 -17.54 -3.29 14.80
CA SER A 36 -17.49 -2.87 16.20
C SER A 36 -16.56 -1.67 16.44
N ARG A 37 -16.71 -1.03 17.60
CA ARG A 37 -15.90 0.15 18.02
C ARG A 37 -14.46 -0.25 18.38
N GLY A 38 -13.56 0.74 18.45
CA GLY A 38 -12.12 0.58 18.68
C GLY A 38 -11.28 0.66 17.40
N ASP A 39 -9.95 0.63 17.54
CA ASP A 39 -9.01 0.73 16.42
C ASP A 39 -9.30 -0.29 15.31
N LEU A 40 -9.12 0.12 14.07
CA LEU A 40 -9.26 -0.76 12.90
C LEU A 40 -8.00 -1.60 12.71
N PRO A 41 -8.06 -2.73 11.99
CA PRO A 41 -6.84 -3.44 11.67
C PRO A 41 -5.86 -2.57 10.88
N ASP A 42 -4.58 -2.81 11.11
CA ASP A 42 -3.48 -2.06 10.51
C ASP A 42 -3.54 -2.08 8.97
N TRP A 43 -3.86 -3.24 8.37
CA TRP A 43 -3.81 -3.43 6.93
C TRP A 43 -4.97 -4.25 6.36
N ILE A 44 -5.37 -3.88 5.14
CA ILE A 44 -5.97 -4.80 4.17
C ILE A 44 -4.96 -4.96 3.04
N ALA A 45 -4.64 -6.20 2.72
CA ALA A 45 -3.66 -6.56 1.71
C ALA A 45 -4.29 -7.47 0.66
N CYS A 46 -3.85 -7.38 -0.58
CA CYS A 46 -4.29 -8.33 -1.59
C CYS A 46 -3.21 -8.66 -2.61
N ALA A 47 -3.20 -9.92 -3.06
CA ALA A 47 -2.37 -10.33 -4.19
C ALA A 47 -2.80 -9.60 -5.47
N SER A 48 -1.90 -9.36 -6.41
CA SER A 48 -2.20 -8.66 -7.67
C SER A 48 -3.23 -9.39 -8.56
N ASP A 49 -3.29 -10.71 -8.46
CA ASP A 49 -4.30 -11.57 -9.11
C ASP A 49 -5.56 -11.77 -8.24
N LEU A 50 -5.60 -11.14 -7.06
CA LEU A 50 -6.59 -11.34 -6.01
C LEU A 50 -6.84 -12.83 -5.69
N SER A 51 -5.82 -13.67 -5.80
CA SER A 51 -5.85 -15.05 -5.29
C SER A 51 -6.01 -15.07 -3.77
N SER A 52 -5.57 -14.00 -3.09
CA SER A 52 -5.71 -13.80 -1.65
C SER A 52 -6.08 -12.35 -1.32
N LEU A 53 -7.10 -12.19 -0.49
CA LEU A 53 -7.49 -10.95 0.16
C LEU A 53 -7.34 -11.15 1.66
N THR A 54 -6.52 -10.32 2.29
CA THR A 54 -6.07 -10.49 3.66
C THR A 54 -6.40 -9.26 4.51
N VAL A 55 -6.95 -9.49 5.69
CA VAL A 55 -7.01 -8.50 6.78
C VAL A 55 -5.91 -8.85 7.76
N ALA A 56 -5.02 -7.91 8.04
CA ALA A 56 -3.86 -8.14 8.89
C ALA A 56 -3.75 -7.12 10.03
N GLU A 57 -3.31 -7.61 11.18
CA GLU A 57 -3.02 -6.82 12.37
C GLU A 57 -1.74 -7.33 13.02
N ALA A 58 -0.86 -6.42 13.47
CA ALA A 58 0.35 -6.79 14.20
C ALA A 58 0.45 -6.05 15.54
N LYS A 59 0.87 -6.76 16.59
CA LYS A 59 1.13 -6.17 17.91
C LYS A 59 2.53 -6.51 18.42
N GLY A 60 3.22 -5.51 18.94
CA GLY A 60 4.39 -5.69 19.79
C GLY A 60 3.98 -5.89 21.26
N CYS A 61 4.78 -6.64 22.02
CA CYS A 61 4.63 -6.71 23.47
C CYS A 61 5.95 -6.97 24.20
N HIS A 62 5.95 -6.65 25.50
CA HIS A 62 7.02 -6.96 26.45
C HIS A 62 6.51 -7.84 27.60
N ASP A 63 5.35 -8.48 27.41
CA ASP A 63 4.68 -9.27 28.45
C ASP A 63 5.56 -10.44 28.89
N ASN A 64 5.81 -10.58 30.20
CA ASN A 64 6.61 -11.68 30.76
C ASN A 64 5.98 -13.05 30.48
N GLY A 65 4.65 -13.11 30.40
CA GLY A 65 3.88 -14.34 30.11
C GLY A 65 3.81 -14.72 28.62
N GLY A 66 4.56 -14.04 27.75
CA GLY A 66 4.60 -14.31 26.32
C GLY A 66 3.55 -13.55 25.49
N PRO A 67 3.56 -13.73 24.16
CA PRO A 67 2.78 -12.92 23.22
C PRO A 67 1.28 -13.24 23.16
N ALA A 68 0.79 -14.23 23.90
CA ALA A 68 -0.60 -14.72 23.79
C ALA A 68 -1.65 -13.62 24.03
N LYS A 69 -1.44 -12.75 25.03
CA LYS A 69 -2.35 -11.62 25.30
C LYS A 69 -2.35 -10.62 24.15
N ALA A 70 -1.17 -10.31 23.59
CA ALA A 70 -1.03 -9.43 22.45
C ALA A 70 -1.67 -10.03 21.18
N LEU A 71 -1.52 -11.34 20.97
CA LEU A 71 -2.13 -12.07 19.87
C LEU A 71 -3.66 -12.04 19.96
N ASN A 72 -4.22 -12.23 21.16
CA ASN A 72 -5.67 -12.12 21.36
C ASN A 72 -6.20 -10.72 21.07
N ARG A 73 -5.45 -9.66 21.44
CA ARG A 73 -5.80 -8.28 21.10
C ARG A 73 -5.72 -8.03 19.59
N ALA A 74 -4.64 -8.48 18.94
CA ALA A 74 -4.46 -8.39 17.50
C ALA A 74 -5.61 -9.10 16.76
N TRP A 75 -5.96 -10.31 17.21
CA TRP A 75 -7.08 -11.07 16.65
C TRP A 75 -8.42 -10.37 16.83
N ALA A 76 -8.70 -9.85 18.02
CA ALA A 76 -9.92 -9.09 18.28
C ALA A 76 -10.01 -7.85 17.37
N GLN A 77 -8.89 -7.16 17.12
CA GLN A 77 -8.82 -5.99 16.25
C GLN A 77 -8.98 -6.35 14.76
N ALA A 78 -8.35 -7.42 14.29
CA ALA A 78 -8.56 -7.96 12.94
C ALA A 78 -10.02 -8.38 12.68
N GLY A 79 -10.75 -8.79 13.71
CA GLY A 79 -12.18 -9.14 13.64
C GLY A 79 -13.15 -7.95 13.68
N ARG A 80 -12.68 -6.70 13.72
CA ARG A 80 -13.57 -5.51 13.80
C ARG A 80 -14.13 -5.05 12.47
N ILE A 81 -13.72 -5.69 11.38
CA ILE A 81 -14.18 -5.35 10.03
C ILE A 81 -14.61 -6.60 9.28
N ASP A 82 -15.49 -6.40 8.31
CA ASP A 82 -15.72 -7.30 7.20
C ASP A 82 -15.41 -6.59 5.89
N ILE A 83 -15.09 -7.38 4.87
CA ILE A 83 -15.11 -6.92 3.49
C ILE A 83 -16.39 -7.45 2.87
N THR A 84 -17.14 -6.55 2.25
CA THR A 84 -18.42 -6.87 1.62
C THR A 84 -18.40 -6.47 0.15
N ALA A 85 -19.02 -7.26 -0.71
CA ALA A 85 -19.28 -6.94 -2.12
C ALA A 85 -20.75 -7.20 -2.42
N GLY A 86 -21.48 -6.29 -3.09
CA GLY A 86 -22.91 -6.48 -3.32
C GLY A 86 -23.76 -6.67 -2.05
N GLY A 87 -23.30 -6.14 -0.91
CA GLY A 87 -23.99 -6.26 0.39
C GLY A 87 -23.72 -7.55 1.17
N ARG A 88 -22.99 -8.52 0.61
CA ARG A 88 -22.66 -9.81 1.23
C ARG A 88 -21.21 -9.83 1.74
N LYS A 89 -20.97 -10.51 2.86
CA LYS A 89 -19.61 -10.76 3.38
C LYS A 89 -18.88 -11.70 2.44
N ILE A 90 -17.65 -11.37 2.07
CA ILE A 90 -16.81 -12.21 1.23
C ILE A 90 -15.72 -12.93 2.03
N THR A 91 -15.23 -14.05 1.49
CA THR A 91 -14.13 -14.80 2.10
C THR A 91 -12.85 -13.98 2.15
N VAL A 92 -12.20 -13.95 3.32
CA VAL A 92 -10.92 -13.26 3.54
C VAL A 92 -9.98 -14.12 4.38
N LYS A 93 -8.69 -14.04 4.13
CA LYS A 93 -7.67 -14.53 5.08
C LYS A 93 -7.56 -13.51 6.20
N ARG A 94 -7.59 -13.93 7.46
CA ARG A 94 -7.33 -13.03 8.60
C ARG A 94 -6.06 -13.42 9.27
N ILE A 95 -5.14 -12.47 9.42
CA ILE A 95 -3.84 -12.70 10.03
C ILE A 95 -3.70 -11.77 11.24
N ALA A 96 -3.45 -12.35 12.40
CA ALA A 96 -3.02 -11.65 13.58
C ALA A 96 -1.60 -12.11 13.94
N VAL A 97 -0.69 -11.16 14.08
CA VAL A 97 0.71 -11.42 14.46
C VAL A 97 1.00 -10.74 15.78
N ALA A 98 1.68 -11.44 16.68
CA ALA A 98 2.21 -10.87 17.91
C ALA A 98 3.70 -11.16 18.03
N THR A 99 4.47 -10.11 18.24
CA THR A 99 5.92 -10.18 18.44
C THR A 99 6.25 -9.74 19.86
N ARG A 100 6.86 -10.63 20.64
CA ARG A 100 7.55 -10.28 21.88
C ARG A 100 9.02 -10.08 21.59
N TRP A 101 9.54 -8.93 21.99
CA TRP A 101 10.96 -8.62 21.84
C TRP A 101 11.78 -9.29 22.95
N GLY A 102 12.98 -9.76 22.60
CA GLY A 102 13.96 -10.22 23.60
C GLY A 102 14.37 -9.06 24.51
N MET A 103 14.60 -9.34 25.78
CA MET A 103 15.01 -8.34 26.77
C MET A 103 16.37 -8.73 27.35
N ALA A 104 17.30 -7.78 27.43
CA ALA A 104 18.66 -8.03 27.90
C ALA A 104 18.75 -8.44 29.39
N ALA A 105 17.76 -8.08 30.21
CA ALA A 105 17.83 -8.23 31.67
C ALA A 105 16.61 -8.91 32.34
N ARG A 106 15.59 -9.35 31.59
CA ARG A 106 14.41 -10.04 32.14
C ARG A 106 14.03 -11.27 31.31
N ASN A 107 13.71 -12.36 31.98
CA ASN A 107 13.22 -13.58 31.35
C ASN A 107 11.83 -13.36 30.69
N PRO A 108 11.58 -13.97 29.51
CA PRO A 108 12.55 -14.65 28.65
C PRO A 108 13.44 -13.70 27.84
N THR A 109 14.71 -14.10 27.63
CA THR A 109 15.72 -13.38 26.83
C THR A 109 15.44 -13.42 25.33
N ASP A 110 14.67 -14.42 24.87
CA ASP A 110 14.44 -14.65 23.45
C ASP A 110 13.22 -13.89 22.91
N ALA A 111 13.29 -13.56 21.62
CA ALA A 111 12.16 -13.03 20.89
C ALA A 111 11.18 -14.17 20.56
N HIS A 112 9.88 -13.88 20.66
CA HIS A 112 8.83 -14.83 20.28
C HIS A 112 7.93 -14.21 19.22
N LEU A 113 7.68 -14.97 18.15
CA LEU A 113 6.67 -14.66 17.15
C LEU A 113 5.51 -15.65 17.30
N SER A 114 4.28 -15.14 17.35
CA SER A 114 3.08 -15.97 17.35
C SER A 114 2.10 -15.45 16.31
N VAL A 115 1.48 -16.37 15.57
CA VAL A 115 0.63 -16.06 14.43
C VAL A 115 -0.68 -16.82 14.56
N ARG A 116 -1.78 -16.15 14.21
CA ARG A 116 -3.09 -16.75 14.01
C ARG A 116 -3.59 -16.33 12.63
N ASP A 117 -3.80 -17.28 11.74
CA ASP A 117 -4.06 -17.01 10.33
C ASP A 117 -5.25 -17.80 9.74
N PRO A 118 -6.44 -17.88 10.37
CA PRO A 118 -7.55 -18.64 9.79
C PRO A 118 -8.07 -18.01 8.48
N ILE A 119 -8.73 -18.83 7.67
CA ILE A 119 -9.65 -18.34 6.64
C ILE A 119 -10.94 -17.96 7.35
N ASP A 120 -11.40 -16.73 7.13
CA ASP A 120 -12.71 -16.28 7.57
C ASP A 120 -13.69 -16.40 6.40
N GLU A 121 -14.58 -17.39 6.52
CA GLU A 121 -15.49 -17.76 5.45
C GLU A 121 -16.57 -16.69 5.23
N GLY A 122 -16.88 -16.51 3.95
CA GLY A 122 -17.98 -15.71 3.44
C GLY A 122 -18.36 -16.25 2.06
N GLU A 123 -19.03 -15.44 1.28
CA GLU A 123 -19.39 -15.85 -0.07
C GLU A 123 -18.20 -15.67 -1.06
N PRO A 124 -18.12 -16.50 -2.11
CA PRO A 124 -17.16 -16.32 -3.19
C PRO A 124 -17.38 -14.98 -3.90
N ILE A 125 -16.29 -14.25 -4.19
CA ILE A 125 -16.35 -12.97 -4.90
C ILE A 125 -16.68 -13.22 -6.37
N LYS A 126 -17.65 -12.49 -6.95
CA LYS A 126 -17.91 -12.58 -8.40
C LYS A 126 -16.77 -11.94 -9.19
N PRO A 127 -16.46 -12.38 -10.41
CA PRO A 127 -15.35 -11.84 -11.20
C PRO A 127 -15.37 -10.31 -11.31
N GLU A 128 -16.54 -9.72 -11.57
CA GLU A 128 -16.69 -8.29 -11.76
C GLU A 128 -16.59 -7.48 -10.45
N GLU A 129 -16.88 -8.10 -9.30
CA GLU A 129 -16.66 -7.51 -7.97
C GLU A 129 -15.19 -7.63 -7.56
N LYS A 130 -14.53 -8.72 -7.94
CA LYS A 130 -13.11 -8.96 -7.71
C LYS A 130 -12.29 -7.85 -8.36
N ASP A 131 -12.56 -7.54 -9.63
CA ASP A 131 -11.84 -6.48 -10.34
C ASP A 131 -12.01 -5.11 -9.69
N ALA A 132 -13.22 -4.78 -9.26
CA ALA A 132 -13.51 -3.51 -8.58
C ALA A 132 -12.87 -3.43 -7.19
N LEU A 133 -12.86 -4.53 -6.45
CA LEU A 133 -12.18 -4.65 -5.17
C LEU A 133 -10.69 -4.37 -5.32
N PHE A 134 -10.05 -4.99 -6.32
CA PHE A 134 -8.64 -4.82 -6.59
C PHE A 134 -8.29 -3.37 -6.90
N ILE A 135 -8.98 -2.77 -7.88
CA ILE A 135 -8.74 -1.39 -8.31
C ILE A 135 -9.01 -0.42 -7.17
N GLY A 136 -10.06 -0.64 -6.36
CA GLY A 136 -10.34 0.16 -5.18
C GLY A 136 -9.21 0.13 -4.16
N LEU A 137 -8.71 -1.07 -3.82
CA LEU A 137 -7.56 -1.22 -2.91
C LEU A 137 -6.30 -0.57 -3.48
N LEU A 138 -6.02 -0.74 -4.78
CA LEU A 138 -4.88 -0.12 -5.44
C LEU A 138 -4.94 1.41 -5.38
N ARG A 139 -6.09 2.01 -5.69
CA ARG A 139 -6.27 3.47 -5.56
C ARG A 139 -6.00 3.96 -4.15
N LEU A 140 -6.48 3.24 -3.14
CA LEU A 140 -6.22 3.59 -1.74
C LEU A 140 -4.76 3.40 -1.34
N HIS A 141 -4.11 2.34 -1.83
CA HIS A 141 -2.69 2.10 -1.62
C HIS A 141 -1.84 3.25 -2.16
N ILE A 142 -2.02 3.56 -3.44
CA ILE A 142 -1.34 4.67 -4.13
C ILE A 142 -1.61 5.97 -3.36
N ALA A 143 -2.87 6.26 -3.04
CA ALA A 143 -3.26 7.48 -2.33
C ALA A 143 -2.73 7.57 -0.88
N ASN A 144 -2.47 6.45 -0.21
CA ASN A 144 -1.84 6.45 1.11
C ASN A 144 -0.35 6.77 0.98
N LEU A 145 0.32 6.20 -0.02
CA LEU A 145 1.75 6.42 -0.27
C LEU A 145 2.04 7.86 -0.68
N ILE A 146 1.43 8.32 -1.78
CA ILE A 146 1.82 9.60 -2.40
C ILE A 146 1.37 10.83 -1.59
N LYS A 147 0.37 10.69 -0.72
CA LYS A 147 -0.13 11.79 0.13
C LYS A 147 0.99 12.35 1.02
N SER A 148 1.76 11.48 1.65
CA SER A 148 2.86 11.88 2.55
C SER A 148 4.12 12.33 1.79
N LEU A 149 4.11 12.22 0.46
CA LEU A 149 5.20 12.59 -0.44
C LEU A 149 4.90 13.90 -1.20
N GLY A 150 3.94 14.70 -0.72
CA GLY A 150 3.58 16.01 -1.29
C GLY A 150 2.42 15.99 -2.29
N HIS A 151 1.88 14.82 -2.65
CA HIS A 151 0.84 14.70 -3.71
C HIS A 151 -0.57 14.60 -3.12
N ALA A 152 -0.90 15.49 -2.17
CA ALA A 152 -2.15 15.40 -1.40
C ALA A 152 -3.42 15.53 -2.26
N GLU A 153 -3.41 16.38 -3.30
CA GLU A 153 -4.55 16.58 -4.19
C GLU A 153 -4.84 15.36 -5.06
N LEU A 154 -3.79 14.80 -5.69
CA LEU A 154 -3.91 13.56 -6.48
C LEU A 154 -4.35 12.40 -5.58
N ALA A 155 -3.78 12.27 -4.39
CA ALA A 155 -4.22 11.28 -3.40
C ALA A 155 -5.70 11.45 -3.04
N SER A 156 -6.18 12.69 -2.86
CA SER A 156 -7.58 12.96 -2.58
C SER A 156 -8.48 12.58 -3.75
N ALA A 157 -8.06 12.86 -4.99
CA ALA A 157 -8.80 12.48 -6.19
C ALA A 157 -8.92 10.96 -6.33
N LEU A 158 -7.83 10.21 -6.11
CA LEU A 158 -7.83 8.75 -6.12
C LEU A 158 -8.78 8.15 -5.08
N ARG A 159 -8.83 8.71 -3.86
CA ARG A 159 -9.83 8.33 -2.85
C ARG A 159 -11.25 8.67 -3.30
N GLY A 160 -11.44 9.84 -3.91
CA GLY A 160 -12.73 10.26 -4.45
C GLY A 160 -13.31 9.26 -5.47
N LEU A 161 -12.46 8.63 -6.28
CA LEU A 161 -12.89 7.63 -7.26
C LEU A 161 -13.51 6.36 -6.64
N THR A 162 -13.19 6.03 -5.37
CA THR A 162 -13.77 4.85 -4.70
C THR A 162 -15.17 5.12 -4.15
N HIS A 163 -15.52 6.39 -3.90
CA HIS A 163 -16.75 6.81 -3.24
C HIS A 163 -17.93 7.08 -4.20
N GLN A 164 -17.76 6.85 -5.50
CA GLN A 164 -18.73 7.31 -6.49
C GLN A 164 -19.98 6.43 -6.57
N PRO A 165 -21.19 6.95 -6.30
CA PRO A 165 -22.42 6.16 -6.43
C PRO A 165 -23.04 6.22 -7.85
N PHE A 166 -22.69 7.22 -8.67
CA PHE A 166 -23.38 7.51 -9.92
C PHE A 166 -22.42 7.66 -11.11
N ALA A 167 -22.79 7.07 -12.26
CA ALA A 167 -21.97 7.08 -13.47
C ALA A 167 -21.68 8.50 -14.02
N ARG A 168 -22.66 9.42 -13.95
CA ARG A 168 -22.48 10.79 -14.48
C ARG A 168 -21.41 11.60 -13.73
N ARG A 169 -21.27 11.41 -12.42
CA ARG A 169 -20.22 12.08 -11.63
C ARG A 169 -18.85 11.45 -11.83
N LEU A 170 -18.82 10.12 -12.04
CA LEU A 170 -17.59 9.38 -12.26
C LEU A 170 -16.77 9.93 -13.44
N GLN A 171 -17.40 10.31 -14.56
CA GLN A 171 -16.66 10.85 -15.70
C GLN A 171 -15.94 12.17 -15.36
N GLY A 172 -16.59 13.07 -14.63
CA GLY A 172 -15.98 14.32 -14.17
C GLY A 172 -14.84 14.07 -13.18
N ASP A 173 -15.01 13.13 -12.25
CA ASP A 173 -13.96 12.79 -11.28
C ASP A 173 -12.78 12.06 -11.93
N LEU A 174 -13.02 11.23 -12.95
CA LEU A 174 -11.97 10.64 -13.78
C LEU A 174 -11.19 11.73 -14.52
N GLN A 175 -11.88 12.66 -15.17
CA GLN A 175 -11.24 13.79 -15.86
C GLN A 175 -10.41 14.64 -14.88
N ARG A 176 -10.94 14.92 -13.69
CA ARG A 176 -10.21 15.64 -12.63
C ARG A 176 -8.97 14.88 -12.18
N ALA A 177 -9.09 13.58 -11.90
CA ALA A 177 -7.95 12.76 -11.47
C ALA A 177 -6.88 12.68 -12.57
N ARG A 178 -7.28 12.58 -13.85
CA ARG A 178 -6.37 12.62 -15.00
C ARG A 178 -5.65 13.97 -15.10
N ALA A 179 -6.38 15.08 -15.03
CA ALA A 179 -5.80 16.41 -15.08
C ALA A 179 -4.79 16.66 -13.94
N LEU A 180 -5.12 16.22 -12.72
CA LEU A 180 -4.20 16.27 -11.58
C LEU A 180 -2.96 15.42 -11.83
N LEU A 181 -3.12 14.19 -12.35
CA LEU A 181 -1.99 13.33 -12.70
C LEU A 181 -1.10 13.96 -13.77
N ASP A 182 -1.69 14.65 -14.74
CA ASP A 182 -0.97 15.30 -15.84
C ASP A 182 -0.24 16.57 -15.41
N ALA A 183 -0.72 17.23 -14.36
CA ALA A 183 -0.05 18.36 -13.73
C ALA A 183 0.99 17.93 -12.67
N THR A 184 0.98 16.67 -12.23
CA THR A 184 1.95 16.17 -11.25
C THR A 184 3.33 16.03 -11.89
N LEU A 185 4.32 16.63 -11.22
CA LEU A 185 5.71 16.57 -11.61
C LEU A 185 6.22 15.12 -11.64
N VAL A 186 6.65 14.70 -12.82
CA VAL A 186 7.18 13.36 -13.08
C VAL A 186 8.68 13.38 -12.85
N ARG A 187 9.19 12.43 -12.07
CA ARG A 187 10.61 12.29 -11.78
C ARG A 187 11.21 11.21 -12.67
N GLU A 188 12.22 11.60 -13.43
CA GLU A 188 13.13 10.70 -14.10
C GLU A 188 14.38 10.53 -13.24
N LEU A 189 14.92 9.32 -13.15
CA LEU A 189 16.14 9.06 -12.40
C LEU A 189 17.28 8.71 -13.35
N GLU A 190 18.46 9.26 -13.05
CA GLU A 190 19.66 8.92 -13.80
C GLU A 190 19.96 7.43 -13.67
N LYS A 191 20.31 6.81 -14.81
CA LYS A 191 20.64 5.38 -14.92
C LYS A 191 19.47 4.42 -14.63
N ALA A 192 18.24 4.91 -14.55
CA ALA A 192 17.01 4.11 -14.46
C ALA A 192 16.25 4.14 -15.80
N THR A 193 16.76 3.46 -16.82
CA THR A 193 16.28 3.55 -18.21
C THR A 193 14.93 2.87 -18.47
N THR A 194 14.41 2.07 -17.54
CA THR A 194 13.21 1.23 -17.72
C THR A 194 11.94 1.77 -17.06
N MET A 195 12.00 2.87 -16.31
CA MET A 195 10.85 3.37 -15.55
C MET A 195 10.16 4.51 -16.29
N GLY A 196 8.86 4.36 -16.62
CA GLY A 196 8.03 5.32 -17.36
C GLY A 196 7.66 6.59 -16.61
N GLY A 197 8.62 7.17 -15.87
CA GLY A 197 8.43 8.32 -15.01
C GLY A 197 7.74 7.97 -13.69
N LEU A 198 8.29 8.48 -12.59
CA LEU A 198 7.79 8.21 -11.25
C LEU A 198 7.12 9.42 -10.62
N ILE A 199 6.03 9.18 -9.90
CA ILE A 199 5.38 10.16 -9.04
C ILE A 199 5.65 9.77 -7.60
N GLY A 200 6.32 10.66 -6.87
CA GLY A 200 6.85 10.34 -5.55
C GLY A 200 7.58 11.50 -4.92
N GLY A 201 8.40 11.20 -3.93
CA GLY A 201 9.15 12.19 -3.17
C GLY A 201 10.37 11.58 -2.49
N ILE A 202 11.20 12.45 -1.92
CA ILE A 202 12.41 12.06 -1.20
C ILE A 202 12.04 11.75 0.26
N VAL A 203 12.51 10.62 0.75
CA VAL A 203 12.43 10.20 2.14
C VAL A 203 13.84 10.09 2.70
N THR A 204 14.04 10.64 3.89
CA THR A 204 15.30 10.58 4.63
C THR A 204 15.07 9.91 5.99
N ARG A 205 16.16 9.68 6.73
CA ARG A 205 16.08 9.28 8.15
C ARG A 205 15.28 10.25 9.04
N ALA A 206 15.18 11.52 8.65
CA ALA A 206 14.41 12.53 9.38
C ALA A 206 12.93 12.58 8.95
N GLY A 207 12.54 11.78 7.95
CA GLY A 207 11.20 11.77 7.36
C GLY A 207 11.17 12.23 5.91
N PRO A 208 9.96 12.36 5.33
CA PRO A 208 9.75 12.87 3.98
C PRO A 208 10.21 14.32 3.86
N VAL A 209 10.87 14.64 2.74
CA VAL A 209 11.17 16.02 2.37
C VAL A 209 9.89 16.63 1.79
N ALA A 210 9.44 17.75 2.38
CA ALA A 210 8.19 18.40 1.99
C ALA A 210 8.27 19.06 0.61
N ASP A 211 9.48 19.52 0.24
CA ASP A 211 9.74 20.07 -1.07
C ASP A 211 9.85 18.96 -2.10
N THR A 212 9.00 19.02 -3.13
CA THR A 212 9.04 18.06 -4.23
C THR A 212 10.16 18.38 -5.21
N ASP A 213 10.68 19.62 -5.25
CA ASP A 213 11.69 20.12 -6.19
C ASP A 213 13.08 20.33 -5.58
N VAL A 214 13.61 19.25 -5.01
CA VAL A 214 14.94 19.25 -4.42
C VAL A 214 16.01 19.25 -5.52
N ALA A 215 16.79 20.33 -5.59
CA ALA A 215 17.86 20.47 -6.57
C ALA A 215 18.91 19.35 -6.40
N PRO A 216 19.60 18.94 -7.48
CA PRO A 216 20.61 17.88 -7.40
C PRO A 216 21.70 18.13 -6.35
N ALA A 217 22.13 19.38 -6.16
CA ALA A 217 23.11 19.74 -5.13
C ALA A 217 22.60 19.49 -3.70
N ASP A 218 21.31 19.73 -3.46
CA ASP A 218 20.69 19.48 -2.16
C ASP A 218 20.52 17.98 -1.92
N GLN A 219 20.26 17.17 -2.96
CA GLN A 219 20.25 15.71 -2.86
C GLN A 219 21.61 15.16 -2.41
N GLU A 220 22.72 15.73 -2.90
CA GLU A 220 24.06 15.38 -2.44
C GLU A 220 24.33 15.83 -1.01
N ALA A 221 23.89 17.04 -0.65
CA ALA A 221 24.01 17.55 0.71
C ALA A 221 23.31 16.61 1.71
N LEU A 222 22.11 16.12 1.39
CA LEU A 222 21.39 15.13 2.21
C LEU A 222 22.19 13.83 2.38
N ALA A 223 22.86 13.35 1.32
CA ALA A 223 23.71 12.16 1.39
C ALA A 223 24.94 12.41 2.28
N ARG A 224 25.62 13.56 2.12
CA ARG A 224 26.80 13.96 2.93
C ARG A 224 26.47 14.12 4.41
N LEU A 225 25.26 14.56 4.73
CA LEU A 225 24.75 14.63 6.11
C LEU A 225 24.38 13.25 6.69
N ASN A 226 24.66 12.15 5.99
CA ASN A 226 24.34 10.78 6.38
C ASN A 226 22.83 10.58 6.69
N LEU A 227 21.97 11.37 6.02
CA LEU A 227 20.51 11.24 6.13
C LEU A 227 19.96 10.13 5.24
N ARG A 228 20.81 9.54 4.39
CA ARG A 228 20.52 8.42 3.47
C ARG A 228 19.24 8.68 2.67
N PRO A 229 19.24 9.70 1.80
CA PRO A 229 18.05 10.04 1.04
C PRO A 229 17.70 8.93 0.05
N VAL A 230 16.42 8.62 -0.02
CA VAL A 230 15.84 7.60 -0.90
C VAL A 230 14.64 8.23 -1.59
N PHE A 231 14.57 8.12 -2.91
CA PHE A 231 13.36 8.43 -3.64
C PHE A 231 12.38 7.26 -3.52
N VAL A 232 11.13 7.56 -3.15
CA VAL A 232 10.03 6.61 -3.13
C VAL A 232 8.95 7.12 -4.07
N GLY A 233 8.49 6.30 -5.01
CA GLY A 233 7.48 6.71 -5.97
C GLY A 233 6.81 5.56 -6.70
N ILE A 234 5.78 5.87 -7.48
CA ILE A 234 4.99 4.91 -8.26
C ILE A 234 5.03 5.33 -9.73
N GLU A 235 5.05 4.36 -10.65
CA GLU A 235 4.96 4.64 -12.08
C GLU A 235 3.69 5.43 -12.43
N ARG A 236 3.87 6.54 -13.16
CA ARG A 236 2.75 7.36 -13.63
C ARG A 236 1.72 6.54 -14.40
N ASP A 237 2.18 5.62 -15.24
CA ASP A 237 1.33 4.74 -16.04
C ASP A 237 0.48 3.80 -15.19
N LEU A 238 1.02 3.31 -14.06
CA LEU A 238 0.24 2.50 -13.13
C LEU A 238 -0.87 3.34 -12.46
N ILE A 239 -0.56 4.58 -12.08
CA ILE A 239 -1.56 5.51 -11.54
C ILE A 239 -2.63 5.82 -12.59
N ARG A 240 -2.24 6.06 -13.85
CA ARG A 240 -3.18 6.25 -14.97
C ARG A 240 -4.10 5.04 -15.13
N ALA A 241 -3.53 3.84 -15.22
CA ALA A 241 -4.31 2.60 -15.37
C ALA A 241 -5.25 2.37 -14.17
N ALA A 242 -4.83 2.72 -12.96
CA ALA A 242 -5.69 2.67 -11.77
C ALA A 242 -6.82 3.72 -11.82
N ILE A 243 -6.57 4.94 -12.30
CA ILE A 243 -7.61 5.95 -12.53
C ILE A 243 -8.62 5.40 -13.53
N ASP A 244 -8.15 4.87 -14.65
CA ASP A 244 -8.99 4.41 -15.76
C ASP A 244 -9.66 3.04 -15.53
N ALA A 245 -9.31 2.38 -14.41
CA ALA A 245 -9.74 1.03 -14.07
C ALA A 245 -9.37 -0.01 -15.14
N GLU A 246 -8.23 0.17 -15.80
CA GLU A 246 -7.69 -0.74 -16.80
C GLU A 246 -6.98 -1.93 -16.16
N LEU A 247 -7.77 -2.91 -15.72
CA LEU A 247 -7.26 -4.04 -14.95
C LEU A 247 -6.09 -4.79 -15.61
N GLN A 248 -6.17 -5.06 -16.92
CA GLN A 248 -5.13 -5.81 -17.61
C GLN A 248 -3.82 -5.01 -17.66
N THR A 249 -3.90 -3.70 -17.92
CA THR A 249 -2.76 -2.79 -17.86
C THR A 249 -2.15 -2.78 -16.46
N VAL A 250 -2.99 -2.68 -15.41
CA VAL A 250 -2.54 -2.74 -14.00
C VAL A 250 -1.82 -4.06 -13.70
N ARG A 251 -2.42 -5.21 -14.03
CA ARG A 251 -1.82 -6.53 -13.77
C ARG A 251 -0.51 -6.70 -14.51
N MET A 252 -0.50 -6.36 -15.79
CA MET A 252 0.69 -6.37 -16.62
C MET A 252 1.80 -5.55 -15.96
N ARG A 253 1.55 -4.30 -15.56
CA ARG A 253 2.56 -3.45 -14.89
C ARG A 253 3.04 -4.01 -13.55
N LEU A 254 2.14 -4.53 -12.72
CA LEU A 254 2.50 -5.13 -11.43
C LEU A 254 3.28 -6.45 -11.54
N THR A 255 3.21 -7.12 -12.70
CA THR A 255 3.96 -8.35 -13.00
C THR A 255 5.22 -8.10 -13.82
N GLN A 256 5.24 -7.05 -14.64
CA GLN A 256 6.37 -6.61 -15.47
C GLN A 256 7.44 -5.86 -14.70
N ILE A 257 7.38 -5.88 -13.36
CA ILE A 257 8.42 -5.33 -12.50
C ILE A 257 9.77 -5.82 -13.01
N GLY A 258 10.54 -4.90 -13.61
CA GLY A 258 11.86 -5.18 -14.13
C GLY A 258 12.70 -5.83 -13.03
N GLY A 259 13.61 -6.73 -13.43
CA GLY A 259 14.55 -7.33 -12.49
C GLY A 259 15.20 -6.20 -11.67
N PRO A 260 15.30 -6.33 -10.34
CA PRO A 260 15.99 -5.32 -9.54
C PRO A 260 17.37 -5.11 -10.14
N ASP A 261 17.70 -3.85 -10.46
CA ASP A 261 19.11 -3.51 -10.66
C ASP A 261 19.79 -3.43 -9.29
N ASP A 262 21.11 -3.27 -9.26
CA ASP A 262 21.88 -3.25 -8.01
C ASP A 262 21.40 -2.19 -6.99
N PHE A 263 20.60 -1.21 -7.42
CA PHE A 263 20.20 -0.05 -6.63
C PHE A 263 18.70 0.24 -6.63
N SER A 264 17.96 -0.04 -7.71
CA SER A 264 16.51 0.16 -7.77
C SER A 264 15.77 -1.06 -7.24
N ARG A 265 14.95 -0.84 -6.21
CA ARG A 265 14.17 -1.91 -5.58
C ARG A 265 12.69 -1.67 -5.81
N PRO A 266 12.02 -2.51 -6.61
CA PRO A 266 10.58 -2.49 -6.67
C PRO A 266 10.01 -3.00 -5.35
N ASP A 267 9.01 -2.32 -4.80
CA ASP A 267 8.32 -2.73 -3.56
C ASP A 267 7.33 -3.88 -3.78
N ARG A 268 7.16 -4.29 -5.05
CA ARG A 268 6.20 -5.33 -5.46
C ARG A 268 4.76 -5.00 -5.05
N ALA A 269 4.42 -3.72 -5.04
CA ALA A 269 3.08 -3.16 -4.92
C ALA A 269 2.84 -2.06 -5.96
N GLY A 270 3.80 -1.86 -6.88
CA GLY A 270 3.79 -0.83 -7.90
C GLY A 270 4.65 0.40 -7.59
N GLY A 271 5.26 0.43 -6.39
CA GLY A 271 6.21 1.43 -5.96
C GLY A 271 7.67 1.02 -6.19
N TRP A 272 8.51 2.03 -6.13
CA TRP A 272 9.94 1.97 -6.36
C TRP A 272 10.64 2.68 -5.22
N ILE A 273 11.73 2.07 -4.73
CA ILE A 273 12.59 2.58 -3.68
C ILE A 273 13.99 2.69 -4.28
N ILE A 274 14.49 3.92 -4.41
CA ILE A 274 15.72 4.20 -5.17
C ILE A 274 16.61 5.13 -4.34
N PRO A 275 17.79 4.66 -3.88
CA PRO A 275 18.76 5.53 -3.23
C PRO A 275 19.19 6.67 -4.17
N ILE A 276 19.30 7.88 -3.63
CA ILE A 276 19.75 9.07 -4.37
C ILE A 276 20.94 9.73 -3.65
N GLY A 277 21.76 10.50 -4.38
CA GLY A 277 23.00 11.10 -3.87
C GLY A 277 24.10 11.13 -4.92
N GLU A 278 25.34 10.83 -4.52
CA GLU A 278 26.54 10.99 -5.36
C GLU A 278 26.50 10.20 -6.69
N GLU A 279 25.86 9.03 -6.72
CA GLU A 279 25.85 8.17 -7.92
C GLU A 279 24.61 8.27 -8.81
N ARG A 280 23.49 8.75 -8.25
CA ARG A 280 22.18 8.87 -8.91
C ARG A 280 21.43 10.08 -8.38
N ARG A 281 20.93 10.89 -9.31
CA ARG A 281 20.12 12.07 -9.01
C ARG A 281 18.76 11.94 -9.67
N ILE A 282 17.78 12.63 -9.11
CA ILE A 282 16.54 12.91 -9.83
C ILE A 282 16.87 13.95 -10.88
N ARG A 283 16.61 13.64 -12.16
CA ARG A 283 16.62 14.66 -13.21
C ARG A 283 15.38 15.53 -13.01
N GLY A 284 15.57 16.84 -13.08
CA GLY A 284 14.44 17.78 -13.11
C GLY A 284 13.44 17.29 -14.16
N GLY A 285 12.18 17.17 -13.75
CA GLY A 285 11.10 16.79 -14.64
C GLY A 285 10.58 18.06 -15.32
N ASN A 286 10.32 17.99 -16.62
CA ASN A 286 9.51 19.00 -17.30
C ASN A 286 8.05 18.93 -16.85
#